data_AF-A0A317WNX0-F1
#
_entry.id   AF-A0A317WNX0-F1
#
_cell.length_a   1.000
_cell.length_b   1.000
_cell.length_c   1.000
_cell.angle_alpha   90.00
_cell.angle_beta   90.00
_cell.angle_gamma   90.00
#
_symmetry.space_group_name_H-M   'P 1'
#
loop_
_entity.id
_entity.type
_entity.pdbx_description
1 polymer ?
#
loop_
_entity_poly.entity_id
_entity_poly.type
_entity_poly.pdbx_seq_one_letter_code
_entity_poly.pdbx_strand_id
1 'polypeptide(L)'
;MGRPPTAVLPAACHELPQPRFLNPVPSRAHSTATGPEKSPPRPQRIVVAITGATGTLFGLRLLKVLRGLGIETHLVLSKWAMATMKYETEVSEREVREMASHCYAIKDLSAPPSSGSFLHDGMIIVPCSMKTLAAVRTGFCDDLISRAADVTLKERRKLMLVVRETPLSSIHLDNMLELSRAGAIVFPPVPAFYSRPESIQELVDQSVGRMLDSFGIHCDDFPRWQGFEWNETKRK
;
A
#
# COMPACT_ATOMS: atom_id res chain seq x y z
N MET A 1 -11.77 28.41 -81.15
CA MET A 1 -11.79 28.01 -79.72
C MET A 1 -10.69 28.80 -79.03
N GLY A 2 -11.07 29.87 -78.32
CA GLY A 2 -10.16 30.90 -77.82
C GLY A 2 -9.45 30.50 -76.53
N ARG A 3 -8.18 30.89 -76.42
CA ARG A 3 -7.40 30.85 -75.18
C ARG A 3 -8.03 31.78 -74.12
N PRO A 4 -8.09 31.39 -72.84
CA PRO A 4 -8.52 32.29 -71.78
C PRO A 4 -7.43 33.34 -71.48
N PRO A 5 -7.82 34.54 -71.01
CA PRO A 5 -6.92 35.67 -70.80
C PRO A 5 -6.07 35.55 -69.54
N THR A 6 -4.86 36.11 -69.62
CA THR A 6 -3.91 36.29 -68.51
C THR A 6 -4.43 37.36 -67.55
N ALA A 7 -4.75 36.99 -66.31
CA ALA A 7 -5.14 37.93 -65.27
C ALA A 7 -3.91 38.63 -64.68
N VAL A 8 -3.90 39.96 -64.77
CA VAL A 8 -2.95 40.86 -64.10
C VAL A 8 -3.54 41.20 -62.73
N LEU A 9 -2.85 40.83 -61.64
CA LEU A 9 -3.21 41.23 -60.27
C LEU A 9 -2.48 42.52 -59.89
N PRO A 10 -3.14 43.51 -59.27
CA PRO A 10 -2.49 44.71 -58.77
C PRO A 10 -1.76 44.43 -57.44
N ALA A 11 -0.55 44.96 -57.33
CA ALA A 11 0.24 44.97 -56.10
C ALA A 11 -0.38 45.95 -55.09
N ALA A 12 -0.96 45.42 -54.02
CA ALA A 12 -1.33 46.19 -52.83
C ALA A 12 -0.61 45.58 -51.63
N CYS A 13 0.59 46.08 -51.33
CA CYS A 13 1.27 45.82 -50.07
C CYS A 13 0.55 46.60 -48.97
N HIS A 14 -0.33 45.92 -48.23
CA HIS A 14 -0.75 46.39 -46.92
C HIS A 14 0.35 46.03 -45.91
N GLU A 15 1.04 47.04 -45.38
CA GLU A 15 1.95 46.89 -44.26
C GLU A 15 1.17 46.40 -43.03
N LEU A 16 1.50 45.20 -42.55
CA LEU A 16 1.02 44.70 -41.26
C LEU A 16 1.71 45.48 -40.13
N PRO A 17 0.99 45.92 -39.09
CA PRO A 17 1.61 46.59 -37.96
C PRO A 17 2.56 45.65 -37.22
N GLN A 18 3.80 46.10 -37.04
CA GLN A 18 4.86 45.37 -36.32
C GLN A 18 4.41 45.03 -34.89
N PRO A 19 4.69 43.81 -34.38
CA PRO A 19 4.39 43.47 -33.00
C PRO A 19 5.20 44.36 -32.05
N ARG A 20 4.52 45.06 -31.14
CA ARG A 20 5.18 45.79 -30.04
C ARG A 20 5.87 44.77 -29.15
N PHE A 21 7.20 44.72 -29.22
CA PHE A 21 8.01 43.99 -28.26
C PHE A 21 7.69 44.51 -26.86
N LEU A 22 7.23 43.61 -25.97
CA LEU A 22 7.15 43.90 -24.54
C LEU A 22 8.57 44.24 -24.05
N ASN A 23 8.69 45.34 -23.31
CA ASN A 23 9.93 45.71 -22.63
C ASN A 23 10.41 44.55 -21.75
N PRO A 24 11.73 44.28 -21.70
CA PRO A 24 12.29 43.24 -20.83
C PRO A 24 11.99 43.58 -19.37
N VAL A 25 11.45 42.60 -18.64
CA VAL A 25 11.29 42.65 -17.19
C VAL A 25 12.69 42.75 -16.57
N PRO A 26 12.95 43.68 -15.62
CA PRO A 26 14.27 43.82 -15.02
C PRO A 26 14.68 42.51 -14.34
N SER A 27 15.87 42.02 -14.68
CA SER A 27 16.41 40.78 -14.12
C SER A 27 16.59 40.95 -12.62
N ARG A 28 15.89 40.15 -11.82
CA ARG A 28 16.17 40.03 -10.39
C ARG A 28 17.63 39.63 -10.21
N ALA A 29 18.36 40.41 -9.43
CA ALA A 29 19.71 40.09 -8.99
C ALA A 29 19.74 38.64 -8.49
N HIS A 30 20.71 37.87 -8.98
CA HIS A 30 20.94 36.51 -8.53
C HIS A 30 21.38 36.57 -7.07
N SER A 31 20.41 36.36 -6.17
CA SER A 31 20.71 35.87 -4.83
C SER A 31 21.46 34.56 -5.02
N THR A 32 22.68 34.49 -4.48
CA THR A 32 23.42 33.24 -4.31
C THR A 32 22.65 32.38 -3.31
N ALA A 33 21.54 31.82 -3.75
CA ALA A 33 20.78 30.84 -3.02
C ALA A 33 21.64 29.59 -2.94
N THR A 34 22.14 29.32 -1.75
CA THR A 34 22.52 27.98 -1.32
C THR A 34 21.44 27.01 -1.81
N GLY A 35 21.83 25.97 -2.55
CA GLY A 35 20.90 25.01 -3.16
C GLY A 35 19.89 24.46 -2.14
N PRO A 36 18.72 23.96 -2.58
CA PRO A 36 17.66 23.57 -1.68
C PRO A 36 18.18 22.55 -0.67
N GLU A 37 18.18 22.94 0.60
CA GLU A 37 18.47 22.08 1.73
C GLU A 37 17.51 20.90 1.65
N LYS A 38 18.03 19.68 1.48
CA LYS A 38 17.20 18.48 1.37
C LYS A 38 16.36 18.38 2.62
N SER A 39 15.04 18.31 2.45
CA SER A 39 14.10 18.08 3.55
C SER A 39 14.56 16.84 4.34
N PRO A 40 14.44 16.82 5.67
CA PRO A 40 14.74 15.63 6.44
C PRO A 40 13.92 14.45 5.91
N PRO A 41 14.48 13.23 5.89
CA PRO A 41 13.76 12.06 5.39
C PRO A 41 12.47 11.88 6.20
N ARG A 42 11.36 11.67 5.50
CA ARG A 42 10.07 11.41 6.17
C ARG A 42 10.16 10.13 7.02
N PRO A 43 9.39 10.02 8.12
CA PRO A 43 9.28 8.76 8.83
C PRO A 43 8.70 7.67 7.92
N GLN A 44 9.04 6.41 8.25
CA GLN A 44 8.49 5.25 7.57
C GLN A 44 6.98 5.16 7.85
N ARG A 45 6.20 4.87 6.81
CA ARG A 45 4.73 4.86 6.83
C ARG A 45 4.18 3.58 6.23
N ILE A 46 3.29 2.91 6.96
CA ILE A 46 2.61 1.71 6.47
C ILE A 46 1.10 1.91 6.54
N VAL A 47 0.42 1.68 5.42
CA VAL A 47 -1.04 1.60 5.40
C VAL A 47 -1.45 0.21 5.88
N VAL A 48 -2.32 0.14 6.88
CA VAL A 48 -2.83 -1.12 7.41
C VAL A 48 -4.33 -1.16 7.22
N ALA A 49 -4.83 -2.21 6.59
CA ALA A 49 -6.27 -2.42 6.46
C ALA A 49 -6.67 -3.73 7.15
N ILE A 50 -7.68 -3.69 8.01
CA ILE A 50 -8.24 -4.91 8.63
C ILE A 50 -9.61 -5.16 8.00
N THR A 51 -9.81 -6.36 7.48
CA THR A 51 -11.06 -6.76 6.80
C THR A 51 -11.75 -7.93 7.51
N GLY A 52 -13.00 -8.21 7.14
CA GLY A 52 -13.86 -9.21 7.81
C GLY A 52 -13.53 -10.67 7.47
N ALA A 53 -12.29 -11.10 7.65
CA ALA A 53 -11.92 -12.51 7.67
C ALA A 53 -11.39 -12.88 9.07
N THR A 54 -11.40 -14.18 9.44
CA THR A 54 -10.83 -14.61 10.74
C THR A 54 -9.35 -14.31 10.81
N GLY A 55 -8.86 -14.13 12.03
CA GLY A 55 -7.46 -13.84 12.30
C GLY A 55 -7.22 -12.36 12.57
N THR A 56 -8.18 -11.67 13.17
CA THR A 56 -8.04 -10.26 13.55
C THR A 56 -6.84 -10.04 14.49
N LEU A 57 -6.47 -11.06 15.26
CA LEU A 57 -5.24 -11.12 16.05
C LEU A 57 -3.96 -10.77 15.26
N PHE A 58 -3.84 -11.18 13.99
CA PHE A 58 -2.68 -10.82 13.17
C PHE A 58 -2.59 -9.31 12.94
N GLY A 59 -3.72 -8.66 12.63
CA GLY A 59 -3.78 -7.21 12.41
C GLY A 59 -3.52 -6.43 13.69
N LEU A 60 -4.09 -6.88 14.82
CA LEU A 60 -3.85 -6.27 16.13
C LEU A 60 -2.38 -6.39 16.55
N ARG A 61 -1.78 -7.57 16.38
CA ARG A 61 -0.37 -7.79 16.71
C ARG A 61 0.54 -6.98 15.80
N LEU A 62 0.27 -6.92 14.50
CA LEU A 62 1.02 -6.09 13.56
C LEU A 62 1.01 -4.62 13.99
N LEU A 63 -0.16 -4.05 14.33
CA LEU A 63 -0.25 -2.65 14.78
C LEU A 63 0.57 -2.41 16.05
N LYS A 64 0.51 -3.32 17.04
CA LYS A 64 1.31 -3.22 18.26
C LYS A 64 2.81 -3.21 17.97
N VAL A 65 3.29 -4.10 17.08
CA VAL A 65 4.71 -4.17 16.72
C VAL A 65 5.14 -2.92 15.95
N LEU A 66 4.37 -2.49 14.95
CA LEU A 66 4.67 -1.27 14.17
C LEU A 66 4.74 -0.02 15.06
N ARG A 67 3.82 0.10 16.04
CA ARG A 67 3.85 1.18 17.03
C ARG A 67 5.11 1.13 17.91
N GLY A 68 5.50 -0.06 18.37
CA GLY A 68 6.73 -0.26 19.16
C GLY A 68 8.00 0.13 18.40
N LEU A 69 7.99 -0.01 17.08
CA LEU A 69 9.08 0.40 16.18
C LEU A 69 9.03 1.89 15.79
N GLY A 70 8.04 2.65 16.25
CA GLY A 70 7.86 4.06 15.88
C GLY A 70 7.46 4.28 14.41
N ILE A 71 6.92 3.25 13.74
CA ILE A 71 6.45 3.35 12.35
C ILE A 71 5.07 4.00 12.32
N GLU A 72 4.91 5.03 11.48
CA GLU A 72 3.65 5.75 11.32
C GLU A 72 2.64 4.85 10.57
N THR A 73 1.47 4.64 11.17
CA THR A 73 0.46 3.72 10.63
C THR A 73 -0.82 4.44 10.23
N HIS A 74 -1.32 4.10 9.04
CA HIS A 74 -2.57 4.63 8.48
C HIS A 74 -3.59 3.50 8.41
N LEU A 75 -4.45 3.41 9.44
CA LEU A 75 -5.40 2.32 9.63
C LEU A 75 -6.73 2.58 8.92
N VAL A 76 -7.24 1.57 8.23
CA VAL A 76 -8.62 1.52 7.73
C VAL A 76 -9.28 0.22 8.18
N LEU A 77 -10.44 0.32 8.84
CA LEU A 77 -11.21 -0.83 9.32
C LEU A 77 -12.46 -1.00 8.46
N SER A 78 -12.70 -2.21 7.95
CA SER A 78 -13.99 -2.52 7.34
C SER A 78 -15.09 -2.74 8.38
N LYS A 79 -16.35 -2.55 7.98
CA LYS A 79 -17.50 -2.87 8.85
C LYS A 79 -17.44 -4.29 9.40
N TRP A 80 -17.12 -5.25 8.54
CA TRP A 80 -17.04 -6.66 8.94
C TRP A 80 -15.81 -6.97 9.78
N ALA A 81 -14.71 -6.21 9.65
CA ALA A 81 -13.57 -6.37 10.53
C ALA A 81 -13.94 -6.09 11.99
N MET A 82 -14.73 -5.05 12.25
CA MET A 82 -15.19 -4.73 13.61
C MET A 82 -16.10 -5.83 14.17
N ALA A 83 -17.00 -6.38 13.34
CA ALA A 83 -17.87 -7.49 13.75
C ALA A 83 -17.07 -8.76 14.05
N THR A 84 -16.11 -9.12 13.20
CA THR A 84 -15.23 -10.28 13.38
C THR A 84 -14.31 -10.11 14.60
N MET A 85 -13.74 -8.92 14.79
CA MET A 85 -12.85 -8.64 15.92
C MET A 85 -13.58 -8.76 17.26
N LYS A 86 -14.83 -8.29 17.34
CA LYS A 86 -15.68 -8.47 18.53
C LYS A 86 -15.98 -9.95 18.82
N TYR A 87 -16.00 -10.80 17.80
CA TYR A 87 -16.23 -12.23 17.97
C TYR A 87 -14.96 -13.00 18.38
N GLU A 88 -13.79 -12.51 17.96
CA GLU A 88 -12.51 -13.21 18.15
C GLU A 88 -11.70 -12.70 19.33
N THR A 89 -11.99 -11.50 19.81
CA THR A 89 -11.17 -10.79 20.79
C THR A 89 -12.04 -9.91 21.70
N GLU A 90 -11.51 -9.63 22.89
CA GLU A 90 -12.09 -8.64 23.81
C GLU A 90 -11.67 -7.19 23.48
N VAL A 91 -10.93 -6.98 22.40
CA VAL A 91 -10.39 -5.65 22.03
C VAL A 91 -11.52 -4.78 21.46
N SER A 92 -11.72 -3.62 22.07
CA SER A 92 -12.70 -2.65 21.62
C SER A 92 -12.26 -1.90 20.36
N GLU A 93 -13.23 -1.32 19.65
CA GLU A 93 -12.94 -0.45 18.50
C GLU A 93 -12.04 0.74 18.88
N ARG A 94 -12.22 1.29 20.09
CA ARG A 94 -11.41 2.40 20.58
C ARG A 94 -9.95 1.98 20.74
N GLU A 95 -9.72 0.84 21.38
CA GLU A 95 -8.37 0.32 21.62
C GLU A 95 -7.62 0.06 20.32
N VAL A 96 -8.25 -0.57 19.32
CA VAL A 96 -7.57 -0.79 18.02
C VAL A 96 -7.23 0.51 17.30
N ARG A 97 -8.11 1.53 17.38
CA ARG A 97 -7.85 2.84 16.78
C ARG A 97 -6.67 3.54 17.47
N GLU A 98 -6.54 3.41 18.77
CA GLU A 98 -5.41 3.93 19.57
C GLU A 98 -4.08 3.18 19.33
N MET A 99 -4.11 2.01 18.68
CA MET A 99 -2.89 1.31 18.26
C MET A 99 -2.25 1.92 17.01
N ALA A 100 -2.99 2.71 16.23
CA ALA A 100 -2.52 3.32 14.99
C ALA A 100 -2.21 4.83 15.14
N SER A 101 -1.36 5.37 14.27
CA SER A 101 -1.07 6.82 14.24
C SER A 101 -2.25 7.61 13.67
N HIS A 102 -2.88 7.08 12.63
CA HIS A 102 -4.07 7.65 12.00
C HIS A 102 -5.09 6.55 11.73
N CYS A 103 -6.38 6.87 11.84
CA CYS A 103 -7.45 5.96 11.47
C CYS A 103 -8.52 6.69 10.64
N TYR A 104 -8.91 6.09 9.52
CA TYR A 104 -9.85 6.68 8.57
C TYR A 104 -11.15 5.87 8.49
N ALA A 105 -12.24 6.56 8.16
CA ALA A 105 -13.48 5.88 7.81
C ALA A 105 -13.33 5.17 6.46
N ILE A 106 -13.90 3.96 6.33
CA ILE A 106 -13.82 3.16 5.10
C ILE A 106 -14.39 3.86 3.86
N LYS A 107 -15.32 4.79 4.02
CA LYS A 107 -15.92 5.57 2.91
C LYS A 107 -15.27 6.94 2.70
N ASP A 108 -14.23 7.28 3.47
CA ASP A 108 -13.50 8.51 3.30
C ASP A 108 -12.47 8.38 2.15
N LEU A 109 -12.94 8.58 0.92
CA LEU A 109 -12.07 8.61 -0.26
C LEU A 109 -11.24 9.89 -0.36
N SER A 110 -11.40 10.85 0.56
CA SER A 110 -10.55 12.04 0.65
C SER A 110 -9.31 11.83 1.53
N ALA A 111 -9.24 10.71 2.28
CA ALA A 111 -8.13 10.38 3.13
C ALA A 111 -6.81 10.23 2.34
N PRO A 112 -5.64 10.57 2.93
CA PRO A 112 -4.36 10.56 2.22
C PRO A 112 -4.03 9.26 1.47
N PRO A 113 -4.29 8.04 2.00
CA PRO A 113 -4.02 6.79 1.29
C PRO A 113 -4.76 6.63 -0.06
N SER A 114 -5.78 7.45 -0.36
CA SER A 114 -6.51 7.40 -1.63
C SER A 114 -5.78 8.06 -2.82
N SER A 115 -4.65 8.73 -2.55
CA SER A 115 -3.86 9.47 -3.55
C SER A 115 -2.44 8.90 -3.69
N GLY A 116 -1.95 8.81 -4.92
CA GLY A 116 -0.57 8.41 -5.21
C GLY A 116 0.48 9.44 -4.75
N SER A 117 0.10 10.72 -4.64
CA SER A 117 1.00 11.77 -4.12
C SER A 117 1.29 11.64 -2.62
N PHE A 118 0.44 10.91 -1.89
CA PHE A 118 0.71 10.55 -0.51
C PHE A 118 1.76 9.44 -0.47
N LEU A 119 2.95 9.76 0.05
CA LEU A 119 4.06 8.83 0.12
C LEU A 119 3.94 7.91 1.35
N HIS A 120 3.94 6.60 1.10
CA HIS A 120 4.03 5.54 2.10
C HIS A 120 4.91 4.40 1.56
N ASP A 121 5.39 3.53 2.46
CA ASP A 121 6.36 2.46 2.17
C ASP A 121 5.70 1.12 1.83
N GLY A 122 4.37 1.12 1.80
CA GLY A 122 3.53 0.03 1.32
C GLY A 122 2.26 -0.12 2.13
N MET A 123 1.51 -1.18 1.83
CA MET A 123 0.21 -1.47 2.41
C MET A 123 0.09 -2.94 2.76
N ILE A 124 -0.48 -3.24 3.93
CA ILE A 124 -0.78 -4.59 4.39
C ILE A 124 -2.27 -4.69 4.69
N ILE A 125 -2.97 -5.60 4.00
CA ILE A 125 -4.36 -5.95 4.31
C ILE A 125 -4.35 -7.21 5.17
N VAL A 126 -4.63 -7.08 6.47
CA VAL A 126 -4.49 -8.16 7.46
C VAL A 126 -5.63 -8.21 8.50
N PRO A 127 -6.41 -9.30 8.53
CA PRO A 127 -6.56 -10.30 7.48
C PRO A 127 -7.25 -9.70 6.24
N CYS A 128 -7.07 -10.34 5.09
CA CYS A 128 -7.69 -10.02 3.80
C CYS A 128 -8.81 -11.04 3.48
N SER A 129 -10.05 -10.56 3.42
CA SER A 129 -11.23 -11.36 3.04
C SER A 129 -11.30 -11.57 1.53
N MET A 130 -11.94 -12.67 1.10
CA MET A 130 -12.11 -12.95 -0.35
C MET A 130 -12.86 -11.84 -1.08
N LYS A 131 -13.80 -11.15 -0.40
CA LYS A 131 -14.48 -9.97 -0.95
C LYS A 131 -13.48 -8.84 -1.25
N THR A 132 -12.61 -8.52 -0.29
CA THR A 132 -11.62 -7.46 -0.47
C THR A 132 -10.61 -7.86 -1.55
N LEU A 133 -10.12 -9.10 -1.51
CA LEU A 133 -9.24 -9.65 -2.53
C LEU A 133 -9.82 -9.47 -3.95
N ALA A 134 -11.08 -9.85 -4.15
CA ALA A 134 -11.77 -9.69 -5.43
C ALA A 134 -11.89 -8.20 -5.83
N ALA A 135 -12.23 -7.31 -4.89
CA ALA A 135 -12.35 -5.88 -5.15
C ALA A 135 -11.01 -5.23 -5.54
N VAL A 136 -9.91 -5.66 -4.92
CA VAL A 136 -8.55 -5.22 -5.29
C VAL A 136 -8.17 -5.75 -6.66
N ARG A 137 -8.43 -7.04 -6.94
CA ARG A 137 -8.15 -7.65 -8.24
C ARG A 137 -8.85 -6.93 -9.39
N THR A 138 -10.11 -6.54 -9.21
CA THR A 138 -10.89 -5.89 -10.26
C THR A 138 -10.63 -4.39 -10.37
N GLY A 139 -9.96 -3.78 -9.39
CA GLY A 139 -9.74 -2.33 -9.35
C GLY A 139 -11.02 -1.53 -9.10
N PHE A 140 -12.05 -2.13 -8.49
CA PHE A 140 -13.37 -1.51 -8.34
C PHE A 140 -13.36 -0.23 -7.50
N CYS A 141 -12.46 -0.15 -6.50
CA CYS A 141 -12.19 1.06 -5.70
C CYS A 141 -13.42 1.72 -5.02
N ASP A 142 -14.46 0.96 -4.65
CA ASP A 142 -15.67 1.48 -3.99
C ASP A 142 -15.47 1.89 -2.52
N ASP A 143 -14.34 1.54 -1.92
CA ASP A 143 -13.99 1.96 -0.58
C ASP A 143 -12.51 2.33 -0.45
N LEU A 144 -12.15 2.98 0.66
CA LEU A 144 -10.78 3.44 0.91
C LEU A 144 -9.77 2.28 0.95
N ILE A 145 -10.18 1.08 1.36
CA ILE A 145 -9.29 -0.09 1.40
C ILE A 145 -8.91 -0.50 -0.02
N SER A 146 -9.90 -0.77 -0.86
CA SER A 146 -9.69 -1.16 -2.26
C SER A 146 -9.02 -0.04 -3.06
N ARG A 147 -9.37 1.23 -2.80
CA ARG A 147 -8.73 2.38 -3.42
C ARG A 147 -7.27 2.56 -3.00
N ALA A 148 -6.93 2.44 -1.71
CA ALA A 148 -5.55 2.53 -1.25
C ALA A 148 -4.69 1.38 -1.79
N ALA A 149 -5.27 0.19 -1.96
CA ALA A 149 -4.58 -0.95 -2.56
C ALA A 149 -4.30 -0.73 -4.06
N ASP A 150 -5.28 -0.20 -4.82
CA ASP A 150 -5.11 0.22 -6.22
C ASP A 150 -4.00 1.28 -6.36
N VAL A 151 -4.01 2.29 -5.49
CA VAL A 151 -2.94 3.29 -5.41
C VAL A 151 -1.59 2.65 -5.10
N THR A 152 -1.54 1.71 -4.14
CA THR A 152 -0.30 1.01 -3.79
C THR A 152 0.27 0.26 -5.01
N LEU A 153 -0.57 -0.46 -5.75
CA LEU A 153 -0.18 -1.20 -6.94
C LEU A 153 0.29 -0.30 -8.08
N LYS A 154 -0.49 0.73 -8.44
CA LYS A 154 -0.16 1.60 -9.58
C LYS A 154 1.11 2.42 -9.33
N GLU A 155 1.41 2.76 -8.08
CA GLU A 155 2.64 3.45 -7.67
C GLU A 155 3.82 2.48 -7.44
N ARG A 156 3.65 1.18 -7.74
CA ARG A 156 4.67 0.14 -7.58
C ARG A 156 5.23 0.03 -6.15
N ARG A 157 4.38 0.26 -5.14
CA ARG A 157 4.70 0.07 -3.73
C ARG A 157 4.36 -1.36 -3.31
N LYS A 158 4.97 -1.83 -2.22
CA LYS A 158 4.68 -3.17 -1.68
C LYS A 158 3.22 -3.23 -1.21
N LEU A 159 2.43 -4.11 -1.82
CA LEU A 159 1.10 -4.47 -1.35
C LEU A 159 1.13 -5.91 -0.85
N MET A 160 0.76 -6.15 0.40
CA MET A 160 0.58 -7.49 0.95
C MET A 160 -0.88 -7.77 1.27
N LEU A 161 -1.33 -8.94 0.84
CA LEU A 161 -2.68 -9.44 1.05
C LEU A 161 -2.60 -10.67 1.96
N VAL A 162 -2.97 -10.50 3.22
CA VAL A 162 -2.95 -11.61 4.20
C VAL A 162 -4.21 -12.45 4.06
N VAL A 163 -4.28 -13.22 2.97
CA VAL A 163 -5.48 -13.91 2.51
C VAL A 163 -5.86 -15.05 3.47
N ARG A 164 -7.05 -14.97 4.09
CA ARG A 164 -7.55 -16.03 4.97
C ARG A 164 -8.86 -16.60 4.43
N GLU A 165 -8.79 -17.81 3.87
CA GLU A 165 -9.95 -18.64 3.52
C GLU A 165 -9.55 -20.11 3.38
N THR A 166 -10.48 -21.03 3.67
CA THR A 166 -10.34 -22.46 3.33
C THR A 166 -11.72 -23.15 3.35
N PRO A 167 -12.04 -24.05 2.39
CA PRO A 167 -11.29 -24.37 1.18
C PRO A 167 -11.29 -23.22 0.15
N LEU A 168 -10.36 -23.26 -0.79
CA LEU A 168 -10.23 -22.26 -1.85
C LEU A 168 -10.98 -22.70 -3.11
N SER A 169 -11.85 -21.82 -3.62
CA SER A 169 -12.44 -21.98 -4.95
C SER A 169 -11.46 -21.54 -6.03
N SER A 170 -11.69 -21.95 -7.28
CA SER A 170 -10.92 -21.45 -8.43
C SER A 170 -10.97 -19.92 -8.54
N ILE A 171 -12.10 -19.30 -8.18
CA ILE A 171 -12.25 -17.83 -8.16
C ILE A 171 -11.25 -17.20 -7.17
N HIS A 172 -11.06 -17.80 -6.00
CA HIS A 172 -10.09 -17.30 -5.03
C HIS A 172 -8.66 -17.43 -5.56
N LEU A 173 -8.33 -18.59 -6.13
CA LEU A 173 -7.02 -18.88 -6.70
C LEU A 173 -6.67 -17.95 -7.87
N ASP A 174 -7.60 -17.73 -8.80
CA ASP A 174 -7.43 -16.83 -9.93
C ASP A 174 -7.18 -15.38 -9.46
N ASN A 175 -7.96 -14.91 -8.47
CA ASN A 175 -7.76 -13.58 -7.92
C ASN A 175 -6.37 -13.43 -7.27
N MET A 176 -5.94 -14.44 -6.50
CA MET A 176 -4.61 -14.44 -5.89
C MET A 176 -3.50 -14.46 -6.95
N LEU A 177 -3.63 -15.29 -7.97
CA LEU A 177 -2.64 -15.42 -9.04
C LEU A 177 -2.47 -14.11 -9.81
N GLU A 178 -3.57 -13.47 -10.20
CA GLU A 178 -3.52 -12.21 -10.96
C GLU A 178 -2.91 -11.08 -10.14
N LEU A 179 -3.25 -10.98 -8.85
CA LEU A 179 -2.63 -9.99 -7.97
C LEU A 179 -1.16 -10.26 -7.71
N SER A 180 -0.76 -11.52 -7.59
CA SER A 180 0.65 -11.90 -7.49
C SER A 180 1.43 -11.49 -8.75
N ARG A 181 0.87 -11.73 -9.95
CA ARG A 181 1.44 -11.28 -11.23
C ARG A 181 1.54 -9.75 -11.32
N ALA A 182 0.60 -9.03 -10.72
CA ALA A 182 0.63 -7.57 -10.65
C ALA A 182 1.69 -7.01 -9.68
N GLY A 183 2.35 -7.87 -8.89
CA GLY A 183 3.39 -7.50 -7.93
C GLY A 183 2.93 -7.44 -6.48
N ALA A 184 1.70 -7.84 -6.18
CA ALA A 184 1.26 -8.00 -4.80
C ALA A 184 1.89 -9.26 -4.17
N ILE A 185 2.09 -9.22 -2.86
CA ILE A 185 2.49 -10.35 -2.05
C ILE A 185 1.22 -11.04 -1.54
N VAL A 186 0.93 -12.23 -2.03
CA VAL A 186 -0.13 -13.08 -1.48
C VAL A 186 0.43 -13.85 -0.30
N PHE A 187 -0.02 -13.52 0.91
CA PHE A 187 0.52 -14.05 2.17
C PHE A 187 -0.58 -14.76 2.96
N PRO A 188 -0.92 -16.02 2.69
CA PRO A 188 -1.83 -16.73 3.58
C PRO A 188 -1.16 -16.95 4.95
N PRO A 189 -1.85 -16.69 6.08
CA PRO A 189 -1.28 -16.90 7.41
C PRO A 189 -1.28 -18.40 7.76
N VAL A 190 -0.38 -19.14 7.12
CA VAL A 190 -0.16 -20.58 7.33
C VAL A 190 0.89 -20.77 8.43
N PRO A 191 0.51 -21.35 9.59
CA PRO A 191 1.43 -21.54 10.72
C PRO A 191 2.64 -22.40 10.36
N ALA A 192 3.81 -22.06 10.91
CA ALA A 192 4.98 -22.92 10.88
C ALA A 192 5.21 -23.59 12.23
N PHE A 193 5.36 -24.91 12.23
CA PHE A 193 5.50 -25.71 13.45
C PHE A 193 6.94 -26.12 13.77
N TYR A 194 7.90 -25.76 12.92
CA TYR A 194 9.31 -26.09 13.15
C TYR A 194 9.88 -25.41 14.40
N SER A 195 9.28 -24.31 14.86
CA SER A 195 9.62 -23.62 16.10
C SER A 195 9.01 -24.26 17.34
N ARG A 196 8.20 -25.31 17.20
CA ARG A 196 7.45 -25.96 18.29
C ARG A 196 6.73 -24.94 19.19
N PRO A 197 5.83 -24.13 18.61
CA PRO A 197 5.17 -23.05 19.33
C PRO A 197 4.39 -23.59 20.54
N GLU A 198 4.54 -22.94 21.68
CA GLU A 198 3.83 -23.31 22.93
C GLU A 198 2.49 -22.57 23.08
N SER A 199 2.26 -21.55 22.24
CA SER A 199 1.07 -20.72 22.29
C SER A 199 0.58 -20.28 20.91
N ILE A 200 -0.70 -19.89 20.82
CA ILE A 200 -1.26 -19.23 19.64
C ILE A 200 -0.53 -17.90 19.38
N GLN A 201 -0.10 -17.22 20.44
CA GLN A 201 0.60 -15.94 20.31
C GLN A 201 1.92 -16.10 19.56
N GLU A 202 2.69 -17.16 19.80
CA GLU A 202 3.92 -17.44 19.05
C GLU A 202 3.67 -17.70 17.56
N LEU A 203 2.56 -18.36 17.22
CA LEU A 203 2.16 -18.54 15.82
C LEU A 203 1.80 -17.23 15.13
N VAL A 204 1.10 -16.35 15.85
CA VAL A 204 0.77 -15.00 15.39
C VAL A 204 2.03 -14.17 15.21
N ASP A 205 2.94 -14.22 16.18
CA ASP A 205 4.20 -13.48 16.20
C ASP A 205 5.10 -13.89 15.05
N GLN A 206 5.29 -15.19 14.84
CA GLN A 206 6.06 -15.71 13.71
C GLN A 206 5.48 -15.24 12.36
N SER A 207 4.15 -15.25 12.21
CA SER A 207 3.50 -14.79 10.98
C SER A 207 3.69 -13.28 10.77
N VAL A 208 3.51 -12.47 11.81
CA VAL A 208 3.73 -11.02 11.77
C VAL A 208 5.20 -10.70 11.46
N GLY A 209 6.15 -11.40 12.08
CA GLY A 209 7.57 -11.25 11.79
C GLY A 209 7.89 -11.46 10.31
N ARG A 210 7.35 -12.53 9.71
CA ARG A 210 7.49 -12.79 8.26
C ARG A 210 6.82 -11.72 7.39
N MET A 211 5.69 -11.16 7.83
CA MET A 211 5.07 -10.02 7.13
C MET A 211 6.03 -8.84 7.10
N LEU A 212 6.61 -8.49 8.24
CA LEU A 212 7.58 -7.38 8.39
C LEU A 212 8.87 -7.63 7.60
N ASP A 213 9.39 -8.86 7.59
CA ASP A 213 10.56 -9.22 6.78
C ASP A 213 10.35 -8.97 5.29
N SER A 214 9.15 -9.25 4.79
CA SER A 214 8.79 -8.98 3.38
C SER A 214 8.84 -7.48 3.06
N PHE A 215 8.67 -6.64 4.08
CA PHE A 215 8.81 -5.18 3.99
C PHE A 215 10.25 -4.71 4.24
N GLY A 216 11.17 -5.58 4.64
CA GLY A 216 12.54 -5.22 5.05
C GLY A 216 12.60 -4.61 6.45
N ILE A 217 11.56 -4.83 7.26
CA ILE A 217 11.50 -4.42 8.67
C ILE A 217 11.88 -5.64 9.49
N HIS A 218 13.08 -5.61 10.07
CA HIS A 218 13.60 -6.75 10.85
C HIS A 218 13.41 -6.50 12.34
N CYS A 219 12.83 -7.50 13.01
CA CYS A 219 12.71 -7.54 14.46
C CYS A 219 13.42 -8.79 14.99
N ASP A 220 14.04 -8.67 16.15
CA ASP A 220 14.74 -9.75 16.85
C ASP A 220 13.79 -10.62 17.69
N ASP A 221 12.56 -10.14 17.92
CA ASP A 221 11.55 -10.81 18.75
C ASP A 221 10.95 -12.08 18.13
N PHE A 222 11.38 -12.47 16.92
CA PHE A 222 10.83 -13.62 16.19
C PHE A 222 11.92 -14.65 15.88
N PRO A 223 11.72 -15.94 16.26
CA PRO A 223 12.72 -16.97 16.03
C PRO A 223 13.01 -17.14 14.53
N ARG A 224 14.29 -17.06 14.18
CA ARG A 224 14.79 -17.22 12.81
C ARG A 224 15.15 -18.67 12.53
N TRP A 225 14.74 -19.16 11.37
CA TRP A 225 15.15 -20.51 10.93
C TRP A 225 16.63 -20.50 10.53
N GLN A 226 17.44 -21.36 11.18
CA GLN A 226 18.87 -21.53 10.88
C GLN A 226 19.21 -22.91 10.28
N GLY A 227 18.20 -23.72 9.95
CA GLY A 227 18.37 -25.10 9.51
C GLY A 227 18.16 -26.13 10.62
N PHE A 228 18.17 -27.41 10.26
CA PHE A 228 18.11 -28.49 11.23
C PHE A 228 19.46 -28.65 11.94
N GLU A 229 19.45 -28.65 13.26
CA GLU A 229 20.58 -29.13 14.06
C GLU A 229 20.61 -30.67 14.00
N TRP A 230 21.35 -31.20 13.03
CA TRP A 230 21.61 -32.63 12.95
C TRP A 230 22.63 -33.01 14.02
N ASN A 231 22.17 -33.55 15.15
CA ASN A 231 23.08 -34.20 16.10
C ASN A 231 23.78 -35.38 15.42
N GLU A 232 25.08 -35.26 15.17
CA GLU A 232 25.91 -36.27 14.49
C GLU A 232 25.84 -37.66 15.16
N THR A 233 25.49 -37.71 16.45
CA THR A 233 25.32 -38.95 17.24
C THR A 233 24.11 -39.80 16.84
N LYS A 234 23.17 -39.30 16.04
CA LYS A 234 21.99 -40.06 15.57
C LYS A 234 22.10 -40.56 14.13
N ARG A 235 23.25 -40.39 13.46
CA ARG A 235 23.57 -41.07 12.20
C ARG A 235 24.30 -42.39 12.49
N LYS A 236 23.57 -43.38 12.98
CA LYS A 236 23.97 -44.80 12.92
C LYS A 236 22.77 -45.62 12.51
#